data_AF-A0A9E5AYE0-F1
#
_entry.id   AF-A0A9E5AYE0-F1
#
_cell.length_a   1.000
_cell.length_b   1.000
_cell.length_c   1.000
_cell.angle_alpha   90.00
_cell.angle_beta   90.00
_cell.angle_gamma   90.00
#
_symmetry.space_group_name_H-M   'P 1'
#
loop_
_entity.id
_entity.type
_entity.pdbx_description
1 polymer ?
#
loop_
_entity_poly.entity_id
_entity_poly.type
_entity_poly.pdbx_seq_one_letter_code
_entity_poly.pdbx_strand_id
1 'polypeptide(L)'
;MTFILKMAWRDSRASRKRLLLFSLSVVLGIAALVAIGSFTVNLKQAIDDQAKGLLGADLVVSSRAEFSAPVLEHLAALGGERSRTREFSSMLVFQSANDATRLVQVRAVEANFPFFGDFETAPA
;
A
#
# COMPACT_ATOMS: atom_id res chain seq x y z
N MET A 1 -50.45 -6.89 17.14
CA MET A 1 -49.23 -6.84 16.27
C MET A 1 -49.29 -7.81 15.09
N THR A 2 -49.83 -9.02 15.25
CA THR A 2 -49.90 -10.07 14.20
C THR A 2 -50.72 -9.70 12.97
N PHE A 3 -51.76 -8.87 13.13
CA PHE A 3 -52.59 -8.38 12.02
C PHE A 3 -51.82 -7.46 11.06
N ILE A 4 -51.03 -6.52 11.61
CA ILE A 4 -50.24 -5.56 10.83
C ILE A 4 -49.18 -6.30 9.99
N LEU A 5 -48.47 -7.27 10.59
CA LEU A 5 -47.50 -8.12 9.88
C LEU A 5 -48.15 -8.95 8.76
N LYS A 6 -49.33 -9.54 9.00
CA LYS A 6 -50.09 -10.28 7.96
C LYS A 6 -50.53 -9.37 6.83
N MET A 7 -50.99 -8.15 7.14
CA MET A 7 -51.45 -7.18 6.14
C MET A 7 -50.28 -6.64 5.32
N ALA A 8 -49.15 -6.32 5.96
CA ALA A 8 -47.91 -5.91 5.30
C ALA A 8 -47.33 -7.01 4.39
N TRP A 9 -47.36 -8.27 4.82
CA TRP A 9 -46.94 -9.40 3.98
C TRP A 9 -47.83 -9.60 2.75
N ARG A 10 -49.14 -9.35 2.89
CA ARG A 10 -50.10 -9.45 1.78
C ARG A 10 -49.90 -8.31 0.77
N ASP A 11 -49.68 -7.10 1.26
CA ASP A 11 -49.43 -5.91 0.44
C ASP A 11 -48.06 -5.96 -0.26
N SER A 12 -47.03 -6.43 0.45
CA SER A 12 -45.71 -6.73 -0.11
C SER A 12 -45.78 -7.75 -1.26
N ARG A 13 -46.72 -8.71 -1.17
CA ARG A 13 -46.97 -9.69 -2.23
C ARG A 13 -47.59 -9.09 -3.49
N ALA A 14 -48.40 -8.03 -3.36
CA ALA A 14 -49.04 -7.34 -4.47
C ALA A 14 -48.04 -6.46 -5.25
N SER A 15 -47.06 -5.87 -4.57
CA SER A 15 -46.05 -4.95 -5.16
C SER A 15 -44.63 -5.52 -5.24
N ARG A 16 -44.47 -6.84 -5.38
CA ARG A 16 -43.18 -7.56 -5.32
C ARG A 16 -42.07 -6.96 -6.20
N LYS A 17 -42.37 -6.63 -7.46
CA LYS A 17 -41.34 -6.12 -8.41
C LYS A 17 -40.75 -4.79 -7.94
N ARG A 18 -41.59 -3.87 -7.47
CA ARG A 18 -41.17 -2.54 -7.02
C ARG A 18 -40.43 -2.61 -5.69
N LEU A 19 -40.93 -3.41 -4.75
CA LEU A 19 -40.24 -3.67 -3.47
C LEU A 19 -38.87 -4.34 -3.66
N LEU A 20 -38.75 -5.29 -4.59
CA LEU A 20 -37.48 -5.92 -4.92
C LEU A 20 -36.47 -4.92 -5.45
N LEU A 21 -36.85 -4.05 -6.39
CA LEU A 21 -35.94 -3.02 -6.92
C LEU A 21 -35.46 -2.05 -5.83
N PHE A 22 -36.37 -1.58 -4.97
CA PHE A 22 -36.00 -0.72 -3.84
C PHE A 22 -35.08 -1.43 -2.85
N SER A 23 -35.42 -2.67 -2.46
CA SER A 23 -34.61 -3.44 -1.52
C SER A 23 -33.24 -3.75 -2.10
N LEU A 24 -33.15 -4.10 -3.38
CA LEU A 24 -31.88 -4.41 -4.03
C LEU A 24 -30.99 -3.17 -4.12
N SER A 25 -31.55 -2.00 -4.43
CA SER A 25 -30.81 -0.73 -4.45
C SER A 25 -30.20 -0.41 -3.08
N VAL A 26 -30.99 -0.55 -2.00
CA VAL A 26 -30.52 -0.33 -0.62
C VAL A 26 -29.44 -1.36 -0.24
N VAL A 27 -29.68 -2.64 -0.52
CA VAL A 27 -28.70 -3.71 -0.23
C VAL A 27 -27.41 -3.49 -0.99
N LEU A 28 -27.48 -3.13 -2.28
CA LEU A 28 -26.31 -2.87 -3.10
C LEU A 28 -25.51 -1.67 -2.57
N GLY A 29 -26.19 -0.60 -2.16
CA GLY A 29 -25.54 0.58 -1.56
C GLY A 29 -24.81 0.24 -0.26
N ILE A 30 -25.47 -0.49 0.65
CA ILE A 30 -24.85 -0.91 1.92
C ILE A 30 -23.71 -1.91 1.66
N ALA A 31 -23.91 -2.87 0.75
CA ALA A 31 -22.89 -3.84 0.38
C ALA A 31 -21.64 -3.16 -0.19
N ALA A 32 -21.81 -2.16 -1.06
CA ALA A 32 -20.70 -1.37 -1.58
C ALA A 32 -19.94 -0.63 -0.46
N LEU A 33 -20.65 0.01 0.46
CA LEU A 33 -20.04 0.71 1.59
C LEU A 33 -19.23 -0.24 2.49
N VAL A 34 -19.80 -1.39 2.83
CA VAL A 34 -19.11 -2.42 3.65
C VAL A 34 -17.93 -3.03 2.90
N ALA A 35 -18.09 -3.32 1.61
CA ALA A 35 -17.01 -3.86 0.78
C ALA A 35 -15.81 -2.91 0.72
N ILE A 36 -16.04 -1.61 0.50
CA ILE A 36 -14.97 -0.59 0.46
C ILE A 36 -14.29 -0.48 1.83
N GLY A 37 -15.08 -0.44 2.91
CA GLY A 37 -14.53 -0.40 4.27
C GLY A 37 -13.66 -1.62 4.59
N SER A 38 -14.18 -2.82 4.33
CA SER A 38 -13.46 -4.09 4.53
C SER A 38 -12.20 -4.17 3.66
N PHE A 39 -12.31 -3.77 2.40
CA PHE A 39 -11.17 -3.73 1.48
C PHE A 39 -10.07 -2.81 1.99
N THR A 40 -10.43 -1.61 2.47
CA THR A 40 -9.47 -0.64 3.02
C THR A 40 -8.74 -1.19 4.25
N VAL A 41 -9.46 -1.89 5.14
CA VAL A 41 -8.85 -2.51 6.33
C VAL A 41 -7.91 -3.64 5.92
N ASN A 42 -8.35 -4.53 5.04
CA ASN A 42 -7.51 -5.63 4.55
C ASN A 42 -6.27 -5.12 3.81
N LEU A 43 -6.40 -4.07 3.01
CA LEU A 43 -5.29 -3.48 2.30
C LEU A 43 -4.26 -2.88 3.26
N LYS A 44 -4.71 -2.16 4.30
CA LYS A 44 -3.81 -1.61 5.33
C LYS A 44 -3.08 -2.73 6.06
N GLN A 45 -3.79 -3.78 6.47
CA GLN A 45 -3.17 -4.92 7.14
C GLN A 45 -2.13 -5.60 6.24
N ALA A 46 -2.47 -5.84 4.97
CA ALA A 46 -1.54 -6.45 4.02
C ALA A 46 -0.31 -5.57 3.77
N ILE A 47 -0.49 -4.25 3.68
CA ILE A 47 0.64 -3.31 3.60
C ILE A 47 1.49 -3.38 4.86
N ASP A 48 0.90 -3.34 6.05
CA ASP A 48 1.65 -3.38 7.31
C ASP A 48 2.42 -4.70 7.47
N ASP A 49 1.81 -5.83 7.09
CA ASP A 49 2.44 -7.15 7.12
C ASP A 49 3.61 -7.26 6.11
N GLN A 50 3.49 -6.61 4.95
CA GLN A 50 4.51 -6.62 3.89
C GLN A 50 5.45 -5.41 3.95
N ALA A 51 5.20 -4.43 4.82
CA ALA A 51 5.92 -3.16 4.87
C ALA A 51 7.40 -3.38 5.18
N LYS A 52 7.72 -4.40 5.99
CA LYS A 52 9.11 -4.77 6.30
C LYS A 52 9.88 -5.23 5.07
N GLY A 53 9.25 -6.02 4.20
CA GLY A 53 9.83 -6.43 2.92
C GLY A 53 9.93 -5.27 1.92
N LEU A 54 8.91 -4.40 1.87
CA LEU A 54 8.93 -3.22 0.99
C LEU A 54 9.98 -2.18 1.40
N LEU A 55 10.18 -1.98 2.69
CA LEU A 55 11.23 -1.09 3.22
C LEU A 55 12.61 -1.72 3.17
N GLY A 56 12.69 -3.06 3.25
CA GLY A 56 13.94 -3.81 3.36
C GLY A 56 14.67 -3.63 4.70
N ALA A 57 14.02 -3.00 5.69
CA ALA A 57 14.59 -2.69 7.01
C ALA A 57 13.47 -2.42 8.04
N ASP A 58 13.77 -2.61 9.34
CA ASP A 58 12.85 -2.20 10.42
C ASP A 58 12.82 -0.67 10.62
N LEU A 59 13.93 0.03 10.35
CA LEU A 59 14.06 1.48 10.49
C LEU A 59 14.83 2.08 9.32
N VAL A 60 14.25 3.13 8.71
CA VAL A 60 14.90 3.91 7.66
C VAL A 60 15.00 5.35 8.13
N VAL A 61 16.22 5.90 8.12
CA VAL A 61 16.49 7.31 8.44
C VAL A 61 17.03 7.97 7.18
N SER A 62 16.27 8.91 6.62
CA SER A 62 16.64 9.62 5.41
C SER A 62 16.86 11.11 5.68
N SER A 63 17.81 11.71 4.97
CA SER A 63 18.10 13.13 5.03
C SER A 63 18.64 13.59 3.68
N ARG A 64 18.34 14.83 3.30
CA ARG A 64 18.88 15.46 2.09
C ARG A 64 20.30 16.00 2.30
N ALA A 65 20.71 16.18 3.55
CA ALA A 65 22.03 16.63 3.96
C ALA A 65 22.74 15.53 4.77
N GLU A 66 24.06 15.59 4.87
CA GLU A 66 24.82 14.64 5.67
C GLU A 66 24.42 14.70 7.15
N PHE A 67 24.29 13.53 7.76
CA PHE A 67 23.97 13.44 9.18
C PHE A 67 25.13 14.00 10.01
N SER A 68 24.81 14.83 11.01
CA SER A 68 25.79 15.34 11.95
C SER A 68 26.36 14.20 12.82
N ALA A 69 27.59 14.38 13.31
CA ALA A 69 28.26 13.38 14.16
C ALA A 69 27.41 12.93 15.37
N PRO A 70 26.72 13.83 16.11
CA PRO A 70 25.88 13.41 17.24
C PRO A 70 24.74 12.46 16.83
N VAL A 71 24.14 12.68 15.66
CA VAL A 71 23.06 11.83 15.14
C VAL A 71 23.63 10.46 14.76
N LEU A 72 24.79 10.42 14.11
CA LEU A 72 25.45 9.17 13.75
C LEU A 72 25.86 8.34 14.98
N GLU A 73 26.30 9.00 16.05
CA GLU A 73 26.60 8.37 17.34
C GLU A 73 25.33 7.79 18.00
N HIS A 74 24.23 8.54 18.01
CA HIS A 74 22.95 8.03 18.53
C HIS A 74 22.46 6.82 17.72
N LEU A 75 22.54 6.89 16.39
CA LEU A 75 22.19 5.77 15.52
C LEU A 75 23.12 4.56 15.71
N ALA A 76 24.39 4.79 16.08
CA ALA A 76 25.31 3.71 16.43
C ALA A 76 24.96 3.08 17.78
N ALA A 77 24.52 3.88 18.75
CA ALA A 77 24.13 3.42 20.08
C ALA A 77 22.87 2.54 20.08
N LEU A 78 21.99 2.67 19.08
CA LEU A 78 20.81 1.81 18.90
C LEU A 78 21.16 0.34 18.60
N GLY A 79 22.38 0.07 18.11
CA GLY A 79 22.82 -1.28 17.72
C GLY A 79 22.14 -1.81 16.44
N GLY A 80 22.40 -3.07 16.11
CA GLY A 80 21.83 -3.76 14.96
C GLY A 80 22.67 -3.68 13.67
N GLU A 81 22.21 -4.40 12.63
CA GLU A 81 22.79 -4.33 11.29
C GLU A 81 22.43 -3.01 10.60
N ARG A 82 23.39 -2.45 9.86
CA ARG A 82 23.26 -1.12 9.26
C ARG A 82 23.83 -1.13 7.85
N SER A 83 23.16 -0.44 6.96
CA SER A 83 23.60 -0.21 5.58
C SER A 83 23.27 1.24 5.22
N ARG A 84 24.20 1.92 4.55
CA ARG A 84 23.94 3.27 4.02
C ARG A 84 23.50 3.19 2.58
N THR A 85 22.52 4.03 2.26
CA THR A 85 22.03 4.21 0.90
C THR A 85 22.18 5.68 0.51
N ARG A 86 22.70 5.94 -0.69
CA ARG A 86 22.68 7.26 -1.33
C ARG A 86 21.81 7.21 -2.56
N GLU A 87 20.91 8.18 -2.68
CA GLU A 87 19.96 8.26 -3.77
C GLU A 87 19.93 9.66 -4.38
N PHE A 88 19.99 9.73 -5.71
CA PHE A 88 19.90 10.98 -6.45
C PHE A 88 19.31 10.76 -7.84
N SER A 89 18.71 11.79 -8.42
CA SER A 89 18.20 11.76 -9.79
C SER A 89 19.29 12.13 -10.79
N SER A 90 19.36 11.42 -11.91
CA SER A 90 20.32 11.66 -12.99
C SER A 90 19.68 11.41 -14.35
N MET A 91 20.30 11.89 -15.43
CA MET A 91 19.90 11.56 -16.80
C MET A 91 20.78 10.44 -17.34
N LEU A 92 20.19 9.37 -17.85
CA LEU A 92 20.90 8.24 -18.44
C LEU A 92 20.59 8.13 -19.93
N VAL A 93 21.63 7.92 -20.74
CA VAL A 93 21.53 7.71 -22.19
C VAL A 93 21.49 6.21 -22.47
N PHE A 94 20.41 5.76 -23.11
CA PHE A 94 20.23 4.36 -23.50
C PHE A 94 20.71 4.17 -24.94
N GLN A 95 21.93 3.68 -25.11
CA GLN A 95 22.52 3.40 -26.42
C GLN A 95 21.70 2.39 -27.24
N SER A 96 21.05 1.43 -26.57
CA SER A 96 20.17 0.44 -27.20
C SER A 96 18.86 1.01 -27.73
N ALA A 97 18.51 2.26 -27.39
CA ALA A 97 17.27 2.93 -27.76
C ALA A 97 17.54 4.22 -28.55
N ASN A 98 18.49 4.17 -29.50
CA ASN A 98 18.81 5.29 -30.40
C ASN A 98 19.20 6.58 -29.65
N ASP A 99 20.09 6.44 -28.66
CA ASP A 99 20.56 7.52 -27.77
C ASP A 99 19.45 8.29 -27.03
N ALA A 100 18.31 7.63 -26.80
CA ALA A 100 17.25 8.20 -25.98
C ALA A 100 17.75 8.48 -24.56
N THR A 101 17.56 9.71 -24.10
CA THR A 101 17.87 10.11 -22.72
C THR A 101 16.63 10.00 -21.85
N ARG A 102 16.74 9.39 -20.66
CA ARG A 102 15.64 9.30 -19.69
C ARG A 102 16.12 9.71 -18.30
N LEU A 103 15.20 10.29 -17.53
CA LEU A 103 15.41 10.55 -16.11
C LEU A 103 15.42 9.22 -15.36
N VAL A 104 16.47 8.97 -14.61
CA VAL A 104 16.63 7.79 -13.76
C VAL A 104 16.92 8.20 -12.32
N GLN A 105 16.60 7.32 -11.40
CA GLN A 105 16.98 7.45 -10.00
C GLN A 105 18.14 6.49 -9.75
N VAL A 106 19.31 7.04 -9.43
CA VAL A 106 20.50 6.27 -9.10
C VAL A 106 20.48 6.02 -7.60
N ARG A 107 20.53 4.75 -7.21
CA ARG A 107 20.59 4.32 -5.82
C ARG A 107 21.84 3.49 -5.61
N ALA A 108 22.75 3.98 -4.77
CA ALA A 108 23.93 3.26 -4.32
C ALA A 108 23.67 2.72 -2.92
N VAL A 109 23.82 1.42 -2.74
CA VAL A 109 23.49 0.71 -1.50
C VAL A 109 24.75 0.02 -0.99
N GLU A 110 25.05 0.14 0.31
CA GLU A 110 26.12 -0.64 0.95
C GLU A 110 25.72 -2.11 1.13
N ALA A 111 26.71 -2.97 1.38
CA ALA A 111 26.50 -4.40 1.56
C ALA A 111 25.45 -4.73 2.65
N ASN A 112 24.84 -5.91 2.53
CA ASN A 112 23.83 -6.47 3.46
C ASN A 112 22.45 -5.79 3.47
N PHE A 113 22.14 -4.93 2.50
CA PHE A 113 20.77 -4.46 2.25
C PHE A 113 20.19 -5.08 0.97
N PRO A 114 18.91 -5.48 0.95
CA PRO A 114 17.91 -5.37 2.02
C PRO A 114 18.14 -6.38 3.16
N PHE A 115 17.74 -6.02 4.39
CA PHE A 115 17.75 -6.93 5.55
C PHE A 115 16.56 -7.90 5.53
N PHE A 116 15.49 -7.53 4.82
CA PHE A 116 14.29 -8.35 4.64
C PHE A 116 13.89 -8.36 3.16
N GLY A 117 13.67 -9.56 2.62
CA GLY A 117 13.35 -9.75 1.20
C GLY A 117 14.57 -9.72 0.30
N ASP A 118 14.33 -9.76 -1.02
CA ASP A 118 15.36 -9.77 -2.06
C ASP A 118 15.04 -8.71 -3.12
N PHE A 119 16.07 -8.20 -3.81
CA PHE A 119 15.85 -7.33 -4.97
C PHE A 119 15.38 -8.16 -6.17
N GLU A 120 14.19 -7.84 -6.66
CA GLU A 120 13.72 -8.33 -7.96
C GLU A 120 13.94 -7.24 -9.03
N THR A 121 14.86 -7.49 -9.95
CA THR A 121 15.16 -6.60 -11.09
C THR A 121 14.62 -7.19 -12.40
N ALA A 122 14.15 -6.33 -13.29
CA ALA A 122 13.71 -6.71 -14.64
C ALA A 122 14.29 -5.73 -15.67
N PRO A 123 15.23 -6.14 -16.55
CA PRO A 123 15.88 -7.46 -16.60
C PRO A 123 16.71 -7.76 -15.34
N ALA A 124 16.86 -9.05 -15.03
CA ALA A 124 17.56 -9.56 -13.85
C ALA A 124 19.03 -9.12 -13.82
#